data_AF-A0A1Q3X4B1-F1
#
_entry.id   AF-A0A1Q3X4B1-F1
#
_cell.length_a   1.000
_cell.length_b   1.000
_cell.length_c   1.000
_cell.angle_alpha   90.00
_cell.angle_beta   90.00
_cell.angle_gamma   90.00
#
_symmetry.space_group_name_H-M   'P 1'
#
loop_
_entity.id
_entity.type
_entity.pdbx_description
1 polymer ?
#
loop_
_entity_poly.entity_id
_entity_poly.type
_entity_poly.pdbx_seq_one_letter_code
_entity_poly.pdbx_strand_id
1 'polypeptide(L)'
;MKKSLLLLLLLLPFAFPAWAHTINYQLDKESGGSVFMKYLVLGYEHIIPLGFDHILFILCVFFLNTSLKKIILQASMFTIAHSITLGLAMYGIIKPPTNIVEPLIALSIVFLAVENIYSNKVKPWRMVMVFLFGMVHGMGFAGALSQLGMPQYAFATALISFNVGVELGQLTIILFMYLVVARQFAGKLWYRRLVVIPASLLIALVAGYWTLERIFFIS
;
A
#
# COMPACT_ATOMS: atom_id res chain seq x y z
N MET A 1 29.21 -13.79 10.56
CA MET A 1 29.08 -12.50 9.82
C MET A 1 28.92 -12.66 8.28
N LYS A 2 28.30 -13.72 7.73
CA LYS A 2 28.13 -13.84 6.26
C LYS A 2 26.75 -14.30 5.75
N LYS A 3 25.75 -14.52 6.62
CA LYS A 3 24.41 -14.99 6.19
C LYS A 3 23.29 -13.93 6.21
N SER A 4 23.53 -12.75 6.77
CA SER A 4 22.48 -11.73 6.96
C SER A 4 22.40 -10.68 5.85
N LEU A 5 23.28 -10.72 4.84
CA LEU A 5 23.26 -9.76 3.74
C LEU A 5 22.36 -10.19 2.56
N LEU A 6 21.96 -11.46 2.52
CA LEU A 6 21.16 -12.04 1.42
C LEU A 6 19.69 -11.60 1.43
N LEU A 7 19.19 -11.05 2.53
CA LEU A 7 17.82 -10.52 2.63
C LEU A 7 17.68 -9.10 2.07
N LEU A 8 18.78 -8.38 1.80
CA LEU A 8 18.75 -7.06 1.17
C LEU A 8 18.69 -7.13 -0.37
N LEU A 9 18.90 -8.31 -0.96
CA LEU A 9 18.89 -8.54 -2.40
C LEU A 9 17.48 -8.77 -2.99
N LEU A 10 16.44 -8.76 -2.15
CA LEU A 10 15.04 -8.87 -2.57
C LEU A 10 14.37 -7.51 -2.87
N LEU A 11 15.13 -6.40 -2.84
CA LEU A 11 14.62 -5.04 -3.08
C LEU A 11 14.98 -4.47 -4.46
N LEU A 12 15.40 -5.30 -5.42
CA LEU A 12 15.49 -4.88 -6.82
C LEU A 12 14.13 -5.11 -7.49
N PRO A 13 13.38 -4.06 -7.86
CA PRO A 13 12.18 -4.26 -8.66
C PRO A 13 12.63 -4.69 -10.06
N PHE A 14 12.31 -5.93 -10.44
CA PHE A 14 12.25 -6.28 -11.85
C PHE A 14 11.16 -5.40 -12.48
N ALA A 15 11.57 -4.52 -13.38
CA ALA A 15 10.65 -3.80 -14.26
C ALA A 15 9.99 -4.82 -15.19
N PHE A 16 8.83 -5.35 -14.79
CA PHE A 16 7.94 -6.04 -15.70
C PHE A 16 6.82 -5.07 -16.11
N PRO A 17 6.57 -4.88 -17.41
CA PRO A 17 5.32 -4.29 -17.84
C PRO A 17 4.22 -5.23 -17.37
N ALA A 18 3.36 -4.75 -16.47
CA ALA A 18 2.20 -5.50 -16.02
C ALA A 18 1.27 -5.68 -17.22
N TRP A 19 1.31 -6.86 -17.84
CA TRP A 19 0.27 -7.28 -18.77
C TRP A 19 -1.00 -7.42 -17.94
N ALA A 20 -1.82 -6.38 -17.94
CA ALA A 20 -3.18 -6.46 -17.44
C ALA A 20 -3.89 -7.52 -18.28
N HIS A 21 -4.11 -8.70 -17.71
CA HIS A 21 -5.07 -9.64 -18.26
C HIS A 21 -6.43 -8.92 -18.27
N THR A 22 -6.89 -8.51 -19.45
CA THR A 22 -8.27 -8.06 -19.67
C THR A 22 -9.19 -9.26 -19.48
N ILE A 23 -9.55 -9.54 -18.22
CA ILE A 23 -10.63 -10.46 -17.89
C ILE A 23 -11.93 -9.75 -18.21
N ASN A 24 -12.49 -10.08 -19.38
CA ASN A 24 -13.73 -9.54 -19.88
C ASN A 24 -14.89 -10.19 -19.10
N TYR A 25 -15.34 -9.55 -18.01
CA TYR A 25 -16.41 -10.07 -17.18
C TYR A 25 -17.76 -9.56 -17.68
N GLN A 26 -18.51 -10.41 -18.39
CA GLN A 26 -19.94 -10.18 -18.56
C GLN A 26 -20.59 -10.34 -17.18
N LEU A 27 -21.00 -9.21 -16.59
CA LEU A 27 -21.69 -9.16 -15.29
C LEU A 27 -23.17 -9.50 -15.50
N ASP A 28 -23.46 -10.78 -15.69
CA ASP A 28 -24.80 -11.29 -15.44
C ASP A 28 -25.07 -11.29 -13.92
N LYS A 29 -26.36 -11.36 -13.52
CA LYS A 29 -26.82 -11.33 -12.12
C LYS A 29 -26.20 -12.45 -11.28
N GLU A 30 -24.97 -12.26 -10.84
CA GLU A 30 -24.33 -13.24 -10.00
C GLU A 30 -24.79 -13.13 -8.54
N SER A 31 -24.77 -14.27 -7.84
CA SER A 31 -25.05 -14.34 -6.41
C SER A 31 -24.15 -13.38 -5.62
N GLY A 32 -24.66 -12.78 -4.54
CA GLY A 32 -23.85 -11.87 -3.70
C GLY A 32 -22.56 -12.49 -3.15
N GLY A 33 -22.50 -13.82 -3.01
CA GLY A 33 -21.30 -14.55 -2.59
C GLY A 33 -20.17 -14.57 -3.61
N SER A 34 -20.47 -14.64 -4.91
CA SER A 34 -19.43 -14.61 -5.95
C SER A 34 -18.85 -13.21 -6.13
N VAL A 35 -19.69 -12.17 -6.01
CA VAL A 35 -19.23 -10.76 -5.96
C VAL A 35 -18.29 -10.55 -4.77
N PHE A 36 -18.66 -11.03 -3.58
CA PHE A 36 -17.81 -10.90 -2.39
C PHE A 36 -16.41 -11.49 -2.62
N MET A 37 -16.33 -12.76 -3.04
CA MET A 37 -15.05 -13.46 -3.22
C MET A 37 -14.20 -12.83 -4.33
N LYS A 38 -14.82 -12.43 -5.44
CA LYS A 38 -14.13 -11.77 -6.56
C LYS A 38 -13.44 -10.49 -6.09
N TYR A 39 -14.17 -9.61 -5.43
CA TYR A 39 -13.60 -8.33 -4.98
C TYR A 39 -12.64 -8.50 -3.80
N LEU A 40 -12.82 -9.51 -2.95
CA LEU A 40 -11.85 -9.86 -1.92
C LEU A 40 -10.50 -10.25 -2.54
N VAL A 41 -10.51 -11.09 -3.58
CA VAL A 41 -9.28 -11.47 -4.30
C VAL A 41 -8.67 -10.24 -5.00
N LEU A 42 -9.47 -9.42 -5.68
CA LEU A 42 -8.98 -8.19 -6.32
C LEU A 42 -8.35 -7.23 -5.30
N GLY A 43 -8.93 -7.09 -4.12
CA GLY A 43 -8.37 -6.29 -3.03
C GLY A 43 -7.05 -6.83 -2.51
N TYR A 44 -6.92 -8.15 -2.40
CA TYR A 44 -5.67 -8.79 -2.02
C TYR A 44 -4.59 -8.59 -3.10
N GLU A 45 -4.94 -8.84 -4.37
CA GLU A 45 -4.04 -8.71 -5.52
C GLU A 45 -3.56 -7.27 -5.75
N HIS A 46 -4.43 -6.31 -5.45
CA HIS A 46 -4.10 -4.88 -5.41
C HIS A 46 -2.96 -4.56 -4.44
N ILE A 47 -2.70 -5.40 -3.43
CA ILE A 47 -1.55 -5.26 -2.53
C ILE A 47 -0.43 -6.21 -2.94
N ILE A 48 -0.71 -7.51 -3.05
CA ILE A 48 0.27 -8.53 -3.42
C ILE A 48 -0.26 -9.31 -4.63
N PRO A 49 0.39 -9.29 -5.80
CA PRO A 49 1.73 -8.76 -6.09
C PRO A 49 1.75 -7.35 -6.71
N LEU A 50 0.60 -6.73 -7.00
CA LEU A 50 0.54 -5.56 -7.89
C LEU A 50 0.85 -4.24 -7.18
N GLY A 51 0.56 -4.15 -5.88
CA GLY A 51 0.54 -2.90 -5.11
C GLY A 51 1.87 -2.45 -4.56
N PHE A 52 2.89 -2.25 -5.38
CA PHE A 52 4.22 -1.87 -4.88
C PHE A 52 4.21 -0.60 -4.01
N ASP A 53 3.39 0.40 -4.33
CA ASP A 53 3.20 1.59 -3.49
C ASP A 53 2.76 1.22 -2.06
N HIS A 54 1.79 0.32 -1.94
CA HIS A 54 1.27 -0.15 -0.65
C HIS A 54 2.31 -0.99 0.10
N ILE A 55 3.06 -1.83 -0.62
CA ILE A 55 4.15 -2.62 -0.02
C ILE A 55 5.20 -1.69 0.59
N LEU A 56 5.72 -0.73 -0.16
CA LEU A 56 6.73 0.21 0.33
C LEU A 56 6.19 1.06 1.49
N PHE A 57 4.93 1.51 1.40
CA PHE A 57 4.26 2.22 2.48
C PHE A 57 4.20 1.41 3.78
N ILE A 58 3.75 0.15 3.71
CA ILE A 58 3.65 -0.73 4.88
C ILE A 58 5.02 -1.07 5.45
N LEU A 59 6.03 -1.28 4.60
CA LEU A 59 7.41 -1.44 5.04
C LEU A 59 7.90 -0.20 5.80
N CYS A 60 7.58 1.01 5.32
CA CYS A 60 7.89 2.24 6.04
C CYS A 60 7.18 2.30 7.41
N VAL A 61 5.90 1.94 7.49
CA VAL A 61 5.16 1.86 8.76
C VAL A 61 5.80 0.86 9.72
N PHE A 62 6.23 -0.30 9.20
CA PHE A 62 6.88 -1.36 9.98
C PHE A 62 8.26 -0.96 10.52
N PHE A 63 9.10 -0.30 9.72
CA PHE A 63 10.49 -0.07 10.12
C PHE A 63 10.68 0.94 11.26
N LEU A 64 9.77 1.90 11.44
CA LEU A 64 9.86 2.84 12.57
C LEU A 64 9.38 2.24 13.90
N ASN A 65 8.59 1.18 13.86
CA ASN A 65 7.94 0.65 15.05
C ASN A 65 7.78 -0.86 14.98
N THR A 66 8.32 -1.56 15.96
CA THR A 66 8.28 -3.02 16.04
C THR A 66 7.05 -3.54 16.82
N SER A 67 6.21 -2.65 17.34
CA SER A 67 4.96 -3.02 18.01
C SER A 67 3.89 -3.38 16.99
N LEU A 68 3.61 -4.68 16.87
CA LEU A 68 2.64 -5.24 15.93
C LEU A 68 1.27 -4.54 16.02
N LYS A 69 0.78 -4.29 17.24
CA LYS A 69 -0.49 -3.57 17.48
C LYS A 69 -0.51 -2.18 16.84
N LYS A 70 0.58 -1.42 16.96
CA LYS A 70 0.66 -0.06 16.42
C LYS A 70 0.84 -0.04 14.90
N ILE A 71 1.45 -1.07 14.33
CA ILE A 71 1.60 -1.23 12.88
C ILE A 71 0.24 -1.57 12.27
N ILE A 72 -0.46 -2.57 12.82
CA ILE A 72 -1.80 -2.98 12.37
C ILE A 72 -2.76 -1.80 12.48
N LEU A 73 -2.76 -1.06 13.60
CA LEU A 73 -3.63 0.11 13.74
C LEU A 73 -3.38 1.19 12.69
N GLN A 74 -2.13 1.43 12.31
CA GLN A 74 -1.80 2.35 11.20
C GLN A 74 -2.30 1.81 9.86
N ALA A 75 -2.11 0.51 9.58
CA ALA A 75 -2.61 -0.13 8.36
C ALA A 75 -4.14 -0.07 8.27
N SER A 76 -4.87 -0.39 9.33
CA SER A 76 -6.33 -0.27 9.35
C SER A 76 -6.80 1.17 9.17
N MET A 77 -6.13 2.15 9.79
CA MET A 77 -6.44 3.58 9.58
C MET A 77 -6.22 4.02 8.13
N PHE A 78 -5.18 3.51 7.48
CA PHE A 78 -4.97 3.73 6.05
C PHE A 78 -6.12 3.13 5.23
N THR A 79 -6.53 1.89 5.52
CA THR A 79 -7.59 1.20 4.76
C THR A 79 -8.94 1.86 4.94
N ILE A 80 -9.26 2.36 6.14
CA ILE A 80 -10.48 3.14 6.38
C ILE A 80 -10.47 4.41 5.51
N ALA A 81 -9.37 5.18 5.52
CA ALA A 81 -9.25 6.38 4.71
C ALA A 81 -9.31 6.11 3.20
N HIS A 82 -8.66 5.03 2.77
CA HIS A 82 -8.68 4.53 1.41
C HIS A 82 -10.10 4.16 0.98
N SER A 83 -10.83 3.42 1.81
CA SER A 83 -12.23 3.02 1.57
C SER A 83 -13.12 4.23 1.35
N ILE A 84 -12.97 5.27 2.17
CA ILE A 84 -13.79 6.50 2.09
C ILE A 84 -13.57 7.17 0.73
N THR A 85 -12.32 7.46 0.38
CA THR A 85 -12.01 8.21 -0.84
C THR A 85 -12.22 7.41 -2.12
N LEU A 86 -11.92 6.11 -2.10
CA LEU A 86 -12.26 5.20 -3.19
C LEU A 86 -13.78 5.18 -3.40
N GLY A 87 -14.57 5.03 -2.34
CA GLY A 87 -16.03 5.07 -2.43
C GLY A 87 -16.54 6.39 -3.01
N LEU A 88 -16.05 7.53 -2.51
CA LEU A 88 -16.42 8.86 -3.01
C LEU A 88 -16.07 9.04 -4.50
N ALA A 89 -14.90 8.55 -4.91
CA ALA A 89 -14.45 8.65 -6.29
C ALA A 89 -15.26 7.74 -7.22
N MET A 90 -15.56 6.52 -6.80
CA MET A 90 -16.39 5.58 -7.55
C MET A 90 -17.85 6.04 -7.70
N TYR A 91 -18.40 6.74 -6.69
CA TYR A 91 -19.70 7.42 -6.82
C TYR A 91 -19.65 8.68 -7.70
N GLY A 92 -18.46 9.10 -8.14
CA GLY A 92 -18.27 10.29 -8.96
C GLY A 92 -18.41 11.62 -8.19
N ILE A 93 -18.42 11.58 -6.85
CA ILE A 93 -18.48 12.79 -5.99
C ILE A 93 -17.17 13.57 -6.09
N ILE A 94 -16.04 12.85 -6.13
CA ILE A 94 -14.72 13.43 -6.37
C ILE A 94 -14.12 12.82 -7.64
N LYS A 95 -13.45 13.65 -8.44
CA LYS A 95 -12.75 13.23 -9.67
C LYS A 95 -11.36 13.84 -9.67
N PRO A 96 -10.47 13.34 -8.79
CA PRO A 96 -9.15 13.92 -8.64
C PRO A 96 -8.29 13.56 -9.85
N PRO A 97 -7.51 14.51 -10.37
CA PRO A 97 -6.75 14.29 -11.59
C PRO A 97 -5.53 13.40 -11.30
N THR A 98 -5.36 12.34 -12.10
CA THR A 98 -4.36 11.29 -11.89
C THR A 98 -2.93 11.84 -11.85
N ASN A 99 -2.63 12.82 -12.69
CA ASN A 99 -1.34 13.52 -12.75
C ASN A 99 -0.96 14.26 -11.45
N ILE A 100 -1.91 14.49 -10.53
CA ILE A 100 -1.64 15.04 -9.19
C ILE A 100 -1.62 13.93 -8.14
N VAL A 101 -2.58 13.01 -8.21
CA VAL A 101 -2.73 11.97 -7.17
C VAL A 101 -1.56 11.00 -7.17
N GLU A 102 -1.12 10.54 -8.33
CA GLU A 102 -0.07 9.52 -8.42
C GLU A 102 1.30 10.01 -7.91
N PRO A 103 1.77 11.23 -8.24
CA PRO A 103 2.94 11.81 -7.58
C PRO A 103 2.78 11.98 -6.07
N LEU A 104 1.59 12.37 -5.59
CA LEU A 104 1.35 12.52 -4.15
C LEU A 104 1.41 11.18 -3.41
N ILE A 105 0.97 10.08 -4.05
CA ILE A 105 1.15 8.72 -3.54
C ILE A 105 2.64 8.43 -3.34
N ALA A 106 3.46 8.61 -4.38
CA ALA A 106 4.90 8.36 -4.28
C ALA A 106 5.59 9.27 -3.24
N LEU A 107 5.22 10.56 -3.21
CA LEU A 107 5.73 11.52 -2.24
C LEU A 107 5.39 11.15 -0.79
N SER A 108 4.22 10.57 -0.54
CA SER A 108 3.83 10.09 0.80
C SER A 108 4.77 8.98 1.31
N ILE A 109 5.25 8.11 0.41
CA ILE A 109 6.20 7.04 0.73
C ILE A 109 7.57 7.65 1.04
N VAL A 110 8.02 8.62 0.23
CA VAL A 110 9.26 9.39 0.50
C VAL A 110 9.18 10.02 1.89
N PHE A 111 8.06 10.66 2.22
CA PHE A 111 7.87 11.30 3.52
C PHE A 111 8.05 10.31 4.68
N LEU A 112 7.39 9.14 4.63
CA LEU A 112 7.53 8.14 5.70
C LEU A 112 8.94 7.55 5.77
N ALA A 113 9.58 7.32 4.63
CA ALA A 113 10.95 6.82 4.54
C ALA A 113 11.95 7.81 5.15
N VAL A 114 11.80 9.10 4.85
CA VAL A 114 12.60 10.18 5.46
C VAL A 114 12.33 10.27 6.96
N GLU A 115 11.07 10.20 7.40
CA GLU A 115 10.74 10.19 8.82
C GLU A 115 11.43 9.02 9.55
N ASN A 116 11.48 7.84 8.95
CA ASN A 116 12.14 6.67 9.54
C ASN A 116 13.64 6.88 9.76
N ILE A 117 14.30 7.63 8.88
CA ILE A 117 15.73 7.94 8.98
C ILE A 117 15.99 8.88 10.16
N TYR A 118 15.21 9.97 10.27
CA TYR A 118 15.45 11.02 11.26
C TYR A 118 14.78 10.78 12.62
N SER A 119 13.66 10.08 12.66
CA SER A 119 12.90 9.80 13.89
C SER A 119 13.20 8.41 14.42
N ASN A 120 13.36 8.30 15.74
CA ASN A 120 13.57 7.04 16.45
C ASN A 120 12.31 6.50 17.15
N LYS A 121 11.22 7.26 17.12
CA LYS A 121 9.94 6.92 17.74
C LYS A 121 8.80 7.40 16.85
N VAL A 122 7.68 6.67 16.88
CA VAL A 122 6.44 7.09 16.23
C VAL A 122 5.85 8.26 17.00
N LYS A 123 5.68 9.40 16.32
CA LYS A 123 5.01 10.58 16.88
C LYS A 123 3.49 10.45 16.71
N PRO A 124 2.67 11.06 17.59
CA PRO A 124 1.20 10.96 17.50
C PRO A 124 0.62 11.42 16.16
N TRP A 125 1.20 12.45 15.55
CA TRP A 125 0.75 12.98 14.26
C TRP A 125 0.91 11.99 13.10
N ARG A 126 1.78 10.98 13.22
CA ARG A 126 1.99 9.98 12.16
C ARG A 126 0.70 9.24 11.82
N MET A 127 -0.17 9.02 12.80
CA MET A 127 -1.48 8.40 12.56
C MET A 127 -2.38 9.26 11.66
N VAL A 128 -2.37 10.58 11.87
CA VAL A 128 -3.09 11.53 11.00
C VAL A 128 -2.51 11.51 9.59
N MET A 129 -1.17 11.49 9.46
CA MET A 129 -0.53 11.43 8.14
C MET A 129 -0.83 10.12 7.41
N VAL A 130 -0.79 8.98 8.09
CA VAL A 130 -1.16 7.68 7.51
C VAL A 130 -2.62 7.67 7.02
N PHE A 131 -3.53 8.29 7.78
CA PHE A 131 -4.91 8.47 7.35
C PHE A 131 -5.00 9.35 6.08
N LEU A 132 -4.36 10.52 6.07
CA LEU A 132 -4.33 11.40 4.90
C LEU A 132 -3.72 10.71 3.67
N PHE A 133 -2.66 9.93 3.84
CA PHE A 133 -2.05 9.17 2.76
C PHE A 133 -2.97 8.06 2.24
N GLY A 134 -3.73 7.40 3.12
CA GLY A 134 -4.77 6.46 2.72
C GLY A 134 -5.84 7.12 1.85
N MET A 135 -6.24 8.36 2.17
CA MET A 135 -7.16 9.14 1.34
C MET A 135 -6.60 9.38 -0.08
N VAL A 136 -5.33 9.74 -0.18
CA VAL A 136 -4.68 9.96 -1.49
C VAL A 136 -4.60 8.65 -2.29
N HIS A 137 -4.26 7.52 -1.64
CA HIS A 137 -4.20 6.23 -2.32
C HIS A 137 -5.58 5.75 -2.81
N GLY A 138 -6.65 5.99 -2.04
CA GLY A 138 -8.00 5.59 -2.45
C GLY A 138 -8.48 6.33 -3.70
N MET A 139 -8.09 7.61 -3.81
CA MET A 139 -8.33 8.40 -5.02
C MET A 139 -7.58 7.85 -6.24
N GLY A 140 -6.31 7.44 -6.09
CA GLY A 140 -5.48 6.98 -7.20
C GLY A 140 -5.94 5.67 -7.83
N PHE A 141 -6.60 4.82 -7.05
CA PHE A 141 -7.08 3.52 -7.54
C PHE A 141 -8.47 3.56 -8.19
N ALA A 142 -9.26 4.60 -7.94
CA ALA A 142 -10.66 4.66 -8.39
C ALA A 142 -10.82 4.55 -9.92
N GLY A 143 -9.89 5.13 -10.69
CA GLY A 143 -9.90 5.04 -12.16
C GLY A 143 -9.72 3.60 -12.65
N ALA A 144 -8.72 2.88 -12.11
CA ALA A 144 -8.47 1.49 -12.45
C ALA A 144 -9.64 0.58 -12.04
N LEU A 145 -10.19 0.77 -10.85
CA LEU A 145 -11.32 -0.03 -10.37
C LEU A 145 -12.61 0.22 -11.18
N SER A 146 -12.82 1.44 -11.65
CA SER A 146 -13.94 1.77 -12.55
C SER A 146 -13.84 1.01 -13.87
N GLN A 147 -12.64 0.85 -14.42
CA GLN A 147 -12.40 0.07 -15.66
C GLN A 147 -12.64 -1.43 -15.46
N LEU A 148 -12.42 -1.95 -14.25
CA LEU A 148 -12.70 -3.35 -13.90
C LEU A 148 -14.21 -3.66 -13.74
N GLY A 149 -15.07 -2.64 -13.81
CA GLY A 149 -16.52 -2.81 -13.88
C GLY A 149 -17.18 -3.16 -12.55
N MET A 150 -17.19 -2.23 -11.59
CA MET A 150 -17.86 -2.46 -10.30
C MET A 150 -19.39 -2.61 -10.46
N PRO A 151 -20.01 -3.72 -10.01
CA PRO A 151 -21.44 -3.94 -10.17
C PRO A 151 -22.22 -2.93 -9.34
N GLN A 152 -22.98 -2.05 -10.00
CA GLN A 152 -23.77 -1.02 -9.31
C GLN A 152 -24.79 -1.62 -8.33
N TYR A 153 -25.39 -2.77 -8.67
CA TYR A 153 -26.36 -3.47 -7.81
C TYR A 153 -25.76 -4.04 -6.52
N ALA A 154 -24.45 -4.23 -6.47
CA ALA A 154 -23.73 -4.82 -5.33
C ALA A 154 -22.53 -3.96 -4.91
N PHE A 155 -22.60 -2.65 -5.16
CA PHE A 155 -21.50 -1.71 -4.95
C PHE A 155 -20.92 -1.78 -3.53
N ALA A 156 -21.78 -1.72 -2.51
CA ALA A 156 -21.35 -1.75 -1.12
C ALA A 156 -20.64 -3.08 -0.78
N THR A 157 -21.19 -4.22 -1.22
CA THR A 157 -20.58 -5.53 -1.04
C THR A 157 -19.20 -5.58 -1.69
N ALA A 158 -19.09 -5.14 -2.95
CA ALA A 158 -17.83 -5.10 -3.68
C ALA A 158 -16.80 -4.16 -3.02
N LEU A 159 -17.22 -3.00 -2.52
CA LEU A 159 -16.31 -2.02 -1.91
C LEU A 159 -15.79 -2.52 -0.56
N ILE A 160 -16.67 -3.08 0.26
CA ILE A 160 -16.30 -3.66 1.55
C ILE A 160 -15.39 -4.86 1.34
N SER A 161 -15.76 -5.81 0.47
CA SER A 161 -14.94 -7.01 0.26
C SER A 161 -13.60 -6.69 -0.38
N PHE A 162 -13.53 -5.71 -1.28
CA PHE A 162 -12.27 -5.18 -1.80
C PHE A 162 -11.37 -4.65 -0.69
N ASN A 163 -11.89 -3.80 0.20
CA ASN A 163 -11.07 -3.24 1.28
C ASN A 163 -10.70 -4.29 2.35
N VAL A 164 -11.53 -5.32 2.57
CA VAL A 164 -11.15 -6.49 3.36
C VAL A 164 -9.97 -7.22 2.71
N GLY A 165 -10.01 -7.41 1.39
CA GLY A 165 -8.88 -7.96 0.62
C GLY A 165 -7.60 -7.13 0.81
N VAL A 166 -7.71 -5.80 0.73
CA VAL A 166 -6.60 -4.87 0.96
C VAL A 166 -6.01 -5.04 2.36
N GLU A 167 -6.85 -5.06 3.40
CA GLU A 167 -6.39 -5.24 4.78
C GLU A 167 -5.69 -6.60 4.96
N LEU A 168 -6.22 -7.67 4.38
CA LEU A 168 -5.58 -9.00 4.39
C LEU A 168 -4.22 -9.01 3.68
N GLY A 169 -4.09 -8.32 2.56
CA GLY A 169 -2.82 -8.13 1.85
C GLY A 169 -1.79 -7.42 2.72
N GLN A 170 -2.17 -6.29 3.35
CA GLN A 170 -1.29 -5.55 4.26
C GLN A 170 -0.89 -6.38 5.48
N LEU A 171 -1.84 -7.10 6.09
CA LEU A 171 -1.59 -7.98 7.23
C LEU A 171 -0.61 -9.09 6.87
N THR A 172 -0.69 -9.64 5.66
CA THR A 172 0.26 -10.65 5.17
C THR A 172 1.70 -10.10 5.17
N ILE A 173 1.91 -8.89 4.64
CA ILE A 173 3.23 -8.23 4.65
C ILE A 173 3.71 -7.97 6.08
N ILE A 174 2.83 -7.42 6.92
CA ILE A 174 3.16 -7.08 8.31
C ILE A 174 3.58 -8.33 9.09
N LEU A 175 2.81 -9.42 8.99
CA LEU A 175 3.09 -10.67 9.68
C LEU A 175 4.36 -11.34 9.15
N PHE A 176 4.56 -11.35 7.83
CA PHE A 176 5.78 -11.85 7.22
C PHE A 176 7.02 -11.11 7.73
N MET A 177 7.00 -9.77 7.68
CA MET A 177 8.09 -8.93 8.18
C MET A 177 8.29 -9.09 9.69
N TYR A 178 7.22 -9.24 10.46
CA TYR A 178 7.32 -9.48 11.89
C TYR A 178 8.05 -10.79 12.21
N LEU A 179 7.69 -11.89 11.53
CA LEU A 179 8.28 -13.21 11.76
C LEU A 179 9.73 -13.30 11.30
N VAL A 180 10.04 -12.76 10.12
CA VAL A 180 11.39 -12.86 9.51
C VAL A 180 12.35 -11.83 10.10
N VAL A 181 11.87 -10.61 10.39
CA VAL A 181 12.74 -9.48 10.76
C VAL A 181 12.56 -9.08 12.22
N ALA A 182 11.38 -8.62 12.64
CA ALA A 182 11.22 -8.02 13.96
C ALA A 182 11.48 -9.02 15.09
N ARG A 183 10.90 -10.22 15.02
CA ARG A 183 11.05 -11.26 16.05
C ARG A 183 12.51 -11.63 16.31
N GLN A 184 13.36 -11.58 15.29
CA GLN A 184 14.76 -11.99 15.39
C GLN A 184 15.70 -10.82 15.72
N PHE A 185 15.44 -9.63 15.18
CA PHE A 185 16.41 -8.55 15.14
C PHE A 185 15.96 -7.26 15.84
N ALA A 186 14.67 -7.05 16.11
CA ALA A 186 14.15 -5.78 16.65
C ALA A 186 14.81 -5.33 17.96
N GLY A 187 15.21 -6.27 18.82
CA GLY A 187 15.86 -5.97 20.11
C GLY A 187 17.36 -5.67 20.01
N LYS A 188 17.97 -5.76 18.82
CA LYS A 188 19.41 -5.57 18.64
C LYS A 188 19.73 -4.08 18.39
N LEU A 189 20.74 -3.55 19.08
CA LEU A 189 21.17 -2.15 18.94
C LEU A 189 21.56 -1.78 17.50
N TRP A 190 22.08 -2.75 16.73
CA TRP A 190 22.47 -2.55 15.33
C TRP A 190 21.29 -2.54 14.35
N TYR A 191 20.09 -3.01 14.75
CA TYR A 191 18.94 -3.17 13.87
C TYR A 191 18.58 -1.88 13.16
N ARG A 192 18.53 -0.77 13.90
CA ARG A 192 18.24 0.54 13.31
C ARG A 192 19.28 0.95 12.28
N ARG A 193 20.57 0.81 12.63
CA ARG A 193 21.69 1.27 11.80
C ARG A 193 21.86 0.45 10.53
N LEU A 194 21.69 -0.87 10.60
CA LEU A 194 21.99 -1.78 9.49
C LEU A 194 20.76 -2.23 8.69
N VAL A 195 19.54 -2.11 9.24
CA VAL A 195 18.31 -2.55 8.57
C VAL A 195 17.40 -1.36 8.29
N VAL A 196 16.94 -0.67 9.33
CA VAL A 196 15.93 0.40 9.19
C VAL A 196 16.42 1.56 8.33
N ILE A 197 17.61 2.10 8.61
CA ILE A 197 18.15 3.26 7.87
C ILE A 197 18.45 2.88 6.41
N PRO A 198 19.20 1.81 6.08
CA PRO A 198 19.45 1.45 4.70
C PRO A 198 18.18 1.11 3.91
N ALA A 199 17.24 0.36 4.51
CA ALA A 199 15.97 0.04 3.85
C ALA A 199 15.15 1.32 3.59
N SER A 200 15.09 2.23 4.55
CA SER A 200 14.37 3.50 4.37
C SER A 200 15.04 4.40 3.33
N LEU A 201 16.38 4.41 3.23
CA LEU A 201 17.09 5.12 2.17
C LEU A 201 16.76 4.55 0.78
N LEU A 202 16.77 3.22 0.64
CA LEU A 202 16.39 2.58 -0.63
C LEU A 202 14.94 2.89 -1.00
N ILE A 203 14.02 2.82 -0.05
CA ILE A 203 12.61 3.17 -0.28
C ILE A 203 12.47 4.64 -0.70
N ALA A 204 13.19 5.56 -0.03
CA ALA A 204 13.16 6.98 -0.37
C ALA A 204 13.70 7.25 -1.79
N LEU A 205 14.75 6.54 -2.21
CA LEU A 205 15.30 6.66 -3.57
C LEU A 205 14.32 6.14 -4.63
N VAL A 206 13.74 4.96 -4.41
CA VAL A 206 12.76 4.36 -5.34
C VAL A 206 11.51 5.25 -5.44
N ALA A 207 10.92 5.63 -4.32
CA ALA A 207 9.74 6.48 -4.30
C ALA A 207 10.03 7.91 -4.81
N GLY A 208 11.25 8.42 -4.59
CA GLY A 208 11.70 9.71 -5.13
C GLY A 208 11.81 9.67 -6.65
N TYR A 209 12.38 8.60 -7.20
CA TYR A 209 12.40 8.35 -8.65
C TYR A 209 10.97 8.28 -9.21
N TRP A 210 10.08 7.48 -8.60
CA TRP A 210 8.67 7.40 -9.02
C TRP A 210 7.93 8.73 -8.93
N THR A 211 8.26 9.56 -7.94
CA THR A 211 7.66 10.91 -7.83
C THR A 211 8.02 11.75 -9.05
N LEU A 212 9.30 11.78 -9.45
CA LEU A 212 9.74 12.50 -10.65
C LEU A 212 9.13 11.88 -11.91
N GLU A 213 9.14 10.56 -12.01
CA GLU A 213 8.57 9.83 -13.15
C GLU A 213 7.09 10.18 -13.34
N ARG A 214 6.30 10.15 -12.28
CA ARG A 214 4.86 10.45 -12.32
C ARG A 214 4.58 11.94 -12.60
N ILE A 215 5.47 12.85 -12.21
CA ILE A 215 5.34 14.28 -12.54
C ILE A 215 5.58 14.54 -14.03
N PHE A 216 6.61 13.92 -14.62
CA PHE A 216 7.05 14.24 -15.98
C PHE A 216 6.44 13.36 -17.07
N PHE A 217 6.02 12.13 -16.76
CA PHE A 217 5.60 11.15 -17.76
C PHE A 217 4.12 10.73 -17.68
N ILE A 218 3.36 11.16 -16.67
CA ILE A 218 1.91 10.89 -16.53
C ILE A 218 1.10 12.14 -16.90
N SER A 219 1.46 12.74 -18.04
CA SER A 219 0.72 13.87 -18.63
C SER A 219 -0.37 13.40 -19.58
#